data_AF-A0A848DFN9-F1
#
_entry.id   AF-A0A848DFN9-F1
#
_cell.length_a   1.000
_cell.length_b   1.000
_cell.length_c   1.000
_cell.angle_alpha   90.00
_cell.angle_beta   90.00
_cell.angle_gamma   90.00
#
_symmetry.space_group_name_H-M   'P 1'
#
loop_
_entity.id
_entity.type
_entity.pdbx_description
1 polymer ?
#
loop_
_entity_poly.entity_id
_entity_poly.type
_entity_poly.pdbx_seq_one_letter_code
_entity_poly.pdbx_strand_id
1 'polypeptide(L)' 'MSWLTQQEQAGVHFTDTERWWLDRMVSVIASSAGISPDDLDEAPFTERGGIDGALRDLGDRAADIIDELNKELTA' A
#
# COMPACT_ATOMS: atom_id res chain seq x y z
N MET A 1 -1.38 -0.89 -12.65
CA MET A 1 -1.55 0.33 -11.83
C MET A 1 -2.93 0.98 -11.96
N SER A 2 -3.99 0.23 -12.33
CA SER A 2 -5.32 0.81 -12.56
C SER A 2 -5.91 1.47 -11.30
N TRP A 3 -5.67 0.91 -10.11
CA TRP A 3 -6.19 1.45 -8.86
C TRP A 3 -5.64 2.84 -8.51
N LEU A 4 -4.32 3.04 -8.57
CA LEU A 4 -3.70 4.34 -8.27
C LEU A 4 -4.19 5.44 -9.21
N THR A 5 -4.31 5.13 -10.51
CA THR A 5 -4.86 6.06 -11.49
C THR A 5 -6.32 6.39 -11.22
N GLN A 6 -7.13 5.41 -10.82
CA GLN A 6 -8.54 5.64 -10.44
C GLN A 6 -8.65 6.57 -9.23
N GLN A 7 -7.81 6.38 -8.21
CA GLN A 7 -7.81 7.26 -7.04
C GLN A 7 -7.43 8.70 -7.38
N GLU A 8 -6.43 8.90 -8.25
CA GLU A 8 -6.10 10.25 -8.74
C GLU A 8 -7.24 10.88 -9.53
N GLN A 9 -7.93 10.11 -10.38
CA GLN A 9 -9.10 10.59 -11.11
C GLN A 9 -10.28 10.92 -10.19
N ALA A 10 -10.38 10.25 -9.04
CA ALA A 10 -11.33 10.57 -7.98
C ALA A 10 -10.92 11.79 -7.12
N GLY A 11 -9.79 12.43 -7.44
CA GLY A 11 -9.28 13.61 -6.73
C GLY A 11 -8.48 13.29 -5.48
N VAL A 12 -8.10 12.02 -5.27
CA VAL A 12 -7.19 11.65 -4.17
C VAL A 12 -5.77 12.04 -4.56
N HIS A 13 -5.17 12.87 -3.72
CA HIS A 13 -3.77 13.24 -3.84
C HIS A 13 -2.97 12.53 -2.75
N PHE A 14 -2.01 11.72 -3.17
CA PHE A 14 -1.05 11.08 -2.28
C PHE A 14 0.28 11.83 -2.36
N THR A 15 0.89 12.02 -1.20
CA THR A 15 2.26 12.51 -1.05
C THR A 15 3.28 11.50 -1.59
N ASP A 16 4.51 11.94 -1.85
CA ASP A 16 5.61 11.06 -2.24
C ASP A 16 5.86 9.94 -1.21
N THR A 17 5.66 10.26 0.07
CA THR A 17 5.80 9.30 1.18
C THR A 17 4.74 8.20 1.08
N GLU A 18 3.47 8.57 0.90
CA GLU A 18 2.37 7.62 0.71
C GLU A 18 2.55 6.81 -0.58
N ARG A 19 3.00 7.45 -1.67
CA ARG A 19 3.25 6.77 -2.96
C ARG A 19 4.26 5.67 -2.86
N TRP A 20 5.34 5.89 -2.11
CA TRP A 20 6.33 4.86 -1.88
C TRP A 20 5.70 3.59 -1.26
N TRP A 21 4.81 3.74 -0.28
CA TRP A 21 4.13 2.60 0.34
C TRP A 21 3.22 1.90 -0.65
N LEU A 22 2.37 2.66 -1.34
CA LEU A 22 1.40 2.13 -2.29
C LEU A 22 2.08 1.39 -3.46
N ASP A 23 3.12 1.97 -4.04
CA ASP A 23 3.84 1.37 -5.16
C ASP A 23 4.50 0.03 -4.76
N ARG A 24 5.03 -0.05 -3.54
CA ARG A 24 5.62 -1.29 -3.01
C ARG A 24 4.58 -2.33 -2.67
N MET A 25 3.46 -1.95 -2.04
CA MET A 25 2.35 -2.86 -1.76
C MET A 25 1.77 -3.45 -3.06
N VAL A 26 1.53 -2.61 -4.07
CA VAL A 26 1.08 -3.05 -5.41
C VAL A 26 2.07 -4.04 -6.02
N SER A 27 3.38 -3.78 -5.89
CA SER A 27 4.42 -4.69 -6.40
C SER A 27 4.40 -6.05 -5.70
N VAL A 28 4.19 -6.09 -4.38
CA VAL A 28 4.09 -7.35 -3.62
C VAL A 28 2.86 -8.12 -4.06
N ILE A 29 1.68 -7.48 -4.08
CA ILE A 29 0.42 -8.13 -4.47
C ILE A 29 0.51 -8.71 -5.89
N ALA A 30 1.10 -7.97 -6.83
CA ALA A 30 1.30 -8.45 -8.19
C ALA A 30 2.17 -9.73 -8.28
N SER A 31 3.03 -9.97 -7.29
CA SER A 31 3.92 -11.13 -7.24
C SER A 31 3.41 -12.30 -6.40
N SER A 32 2.54 -12.04 -5.41
CA SER A 32 2.17 -13.00 -4.37
C SER A 32 0.65 -13.18 -4.19
N ALA A 33 -0.17 -12.51 -4.99
CA ALA A 33 -1.64 -12.53 -4.92
C ALA A 33 -2.21 -12.07 -3.56
N GLY A 34 -1.49 -11.19 -2.86
CA GLY A 34 -1.95 -10.52 -1.66
C GLY A 34 -0.81 -9.79 -0.95
N ILE A 35 -1.14 -9.03 0.08
CA ILE A 35 -0.18 -8.52 1.06
C ILE A 35 -0.81 -8.66 2.45
N SER A 36 0.02 -9.05 3.40
CA SER A 36 -0.32 -9.25 4.80
C SER A 36 0.55 -8.36 5.69
N PRO A 37 0.23 -8.23 6.99
CA PRO A 37 1.11 -7.55 7.94
C PRO A 37 2.52 -8.15 7.98
N ASP A 38 2.67 -9.47 7.81
CA ASP A 38 3.96 -10.16 7.80
C ASP A 38 4.86 -9.66 6.65
N ASP A 39 4.27 -9.31 5.50
CA ASP A 39 5.01 -8.72 4.39
C ASP A 39 5.52 -7.31 4.71
N LEU A 40 4.82 -6.56 5.57
CA LEU A 40 5.28 -5.26 6.05
C LEU A 40 6.42 -5.39 7.06
N ASP A 41 6.61 -6.56 7.65
CA ASP A 41 7.74 -6.90 8.52
C ASP A 41 8.95 -7.43 7.74
N GLU A 42 8.95 -7.31 6.41
CA GLU A 42 10.06 -7.63 5.52
C GLU A 42 10.61 -6.40 4.77
N ALA A 43 11.82 -6.52 4.23
CA ALA A 43 12.38 -5.47 3.37
C ALA A 43 11.60 -5.36 2.04
N PRO A 44 11.36 -4.14 1.51
CA PRO A 44 11.93 -2.87 1.95
C PRO A 44 11.10 -2.12 3.01
N PHE A 45 9.97 -2.66 3.47
CA PHE A 45 9.08 -1.95 4.40
C PHE A 45 9.70 -1.74 5.78
N THR A 46 10.48 -2.70 6.27
CA THR A 46 11.24 -2.56 7.52
C THR A 46 12.24 -1.40 7.49
N GLU A 47 12.76 -1.03 6.31
CA GLU A 47 13.64 0.13 6.16
C GLU A 47 12.92 1.46 6.43
N ARG A 48 11.58 1.47 6.42
CA ARG A 48 10.71 2.60 6.79
C ARG A 48 9.91 2.37 8.07
N GLY A 49 10.27 1.35 8.84
CA GLY A 49 9.65 1.03 10.14
C GLY A 49 8.51 0.03 10.07
N GLY A 50 8.36 -0.71 8.97
CA GLY A 50 7.40 -1.79 8.82
C GLY A 50 5.96 -1.36 9.06
N ILE A 51 5.20 -2.15 9.83
CA ILE A 51 3.80 -1.87 10.17
C ILE A 51 3.64 -0.47 10.82
N ASP A 52 4.47 -0.13 11.80
CA ASP A 52 4.43 1.19 12.45
C ASP A 52 4.74 2.32 11.47
N GLY A 53 5.61 2.06 10.49
CA GLY A 53 5.91 2.96 9.39
C GLY A 53 4.70 3.23 8.50
N ALA A 54 3.98 2.17 8.12
CA ALA A 54 2.77 2.27 7.31
C ALA A 54 1.68 3.06 8.05
N LEU A 55 1.47 2.79 9.34
CA LEU A 55 0.50 3.52 10.17
C LEU A 55 0.86 5.01 10.31
N ARG A 56 2.14 5.34 10.49
CA ARG A 56 2.62 6.73 10.58
C ARG A 56 2.41 7.48 9.27
N ASP A 57 2.70 6.84 8.15
CA ASP A 57 2.84 7.52 6.85
C ASP A 57 1.52 7.53 6.04
N LEU A 58 0.67 6.50 6.17
CA LEU A 58 -0.64 6.40 5.54
C LEU A 58 -1.79 6.84 6.47
N GLY A 59 -1.51 6.97 7.78
CA GLY A 59 -2.46 7.39 8.80
C GLY A 59 -3.58 6.38 9.03
N ASP A 60 -4.71 6.88 9.53
CA ASP A 60 -5.87 6.05 9.93
C ASP A 60 -6.47 5.21 8.78
N ARG A 61 -6.17 5.56 7.53
CA ARG A 61 -6.65 4.84 6.33
C ARG A 61 -5.75 3.68 5.90
N ALA A 62 -4.63 3.43 6.59
CA ALA A 62 -3.66 2.41 6.19
C ALA A 62 -4.31 1.02 6.00
N ALA A 63 -5.13 0.60 6.97
CA ALA A 63 -5.83 -0.69 6.91
C ALA A 63 -6.82 -0.75 5.75
N ASP A 64 -7.68 0.28 5.60
CA ASP A 64 -8.66 0.36 4.52
C ASP A 64 -8.01 0.31 3.14
N ILE A 65 -6.88 1.02 2.96
CA ILE A 65 -6.10 1.03 1.72
C ILE A 65 -5.55 -0.37 1.43
N ILE A 66 -4.98 -1.06 2.43
CA ILE A 66 -4.42 -2.41 2.25
C ILE A 66 -5.53 -3.40 1.86
N ASP A 67 -6.67 -3.34 2.52
CA ASP A 67 -7.83 -4.19 2.21
C ASP A 67 -8.36 -3.92 0.80
N GLU A 68 -8.47 -2.65 0.40
CA GLU A 68 -8.89 -2.26 -0.94
C GLU A 68 -7.89 -2.73 -2.01
N LEU A 69 -6.59 -2.55 -1.78
CA LEU A 69 -5.55 -3.01 -2.69
C LEU A 69 -5.58 -4.53 -2.86
N ASN A 70 -5.68 -5.28 -1.77
CA ASN A 70 -5.82 -6.73 -1.81
C ASN A 70 -7.06 -7.12 -2.64
N LYS A 71 -8.23 -6.57 -2.30
CA LYS A 71 -9.48 -6.88 -2.99
C LYS A 71 -9.43 -6.58 -4.49
N GLU A 72 -8.94 -5.40 -4.88
CA GLU A 72 -9.01 -4.92 -6.26
C GLU A 72 -7.92 -5.54 -7.16
N LEU A 73 -6.79 -5.95 -6.61
CA LEU A 73 -5.64 -6.42 -7.39
C LEU A 73 -5.49 -7.95 -7.40
N THR A 74 -6.24 -8.68 -6.57
CA THR A 74 -6.26 -10.15 -6.56
C THR A 74 -7.53 -10.76 -7.17
N ALA A 75 -8.49 -9.93 -7.59
CA ALA A 75 -9.78 -10.35 -8.17
C ALA A 75 -9.69 -10.82 -9.63
#